data_AF-A0A950W7I9-F1
#
_entry.id   AF-A0A950W7I9-F1
#
_cell.length_a   1.000
_cell.length_b   1.000
_cell.length_c   1.000
_cell.angle_alpha   90.00
_cell.angle_beta   90.00
_cell.angle_gamma   90.00
#
_symmetry.space_group_name_H-M   'P 1'
#
loop_
_entity.id
_entity.type
_entity.pdbx_description
1 polymer ?
#
loop_
_entity_poly.entity_id
_entity_poly.type
_entity_poly.pdbx_seq_one_letter_code
_entity_poly.pdbx_strand_id
1 'polypeptide(L)'
;NVSAPPGQNSLIILWDLQHGGSMHLHYSLTVLAKELLGTIQVSIPLATGDPFCPVTELPFLGPPTSPHILQCTIAHSSWGFGYLLLLVVALTLTSRAVYRRWRQVRRRDEQQAHSEERRNLALCTTRLALLLSALLALVLYTFSAAPIDWPGVHARYLIGLLIATPAIFWPLWRGITAPVPWQTVLVRRISCVLLLAYLGTMMLLGTAFTLGDIPGAQAANQRQQALIDHLIQIGATHIYTDYWTCNRIAFVSQERIICGVINGDMQPSHNRTPGYYDIVSADPHAAYVFTSNGQIPAVVRKVTQAGTPYQRYDFDGYIIFLSKS
;
A
#
# COMPACT_ATOMS: atom_id res chain seq x y z
N ASN A 1 0.88 -22.80 -19.23
CA ASN A 1 -0.33 -23.50 -18.72
C ASN A 1 -0.40 -24.96 -19.13
N VAL A 2 -0.36 -25.32 -20.41
CA VAL A 2 -0.57 -26.72 -20.86
C VAL A 2 0.63 -27.64 -20.56
N SER A 3 1.83 -27.07 -20.34
CA SER A 3 3.06 -27.80 -19.98
C SER A 3 3.50 -27.61 -18.52
N ALA A 4 2.69 -26.93 -17.69
CA ALA A 4 3.04 -26.70 -16.30
C ALA A 4 2.79 -27.96 -15.46
N PRO A 5 3.66 -28.29 -14.48
CA PRO A 5 3.39 -29.36 -13.52
C PRO A 5 2.03 -29.18 -12.82
N PRO A 6 1.38 -30.27 -12.37
CA PRO A 6 0.14 -30.19 -11.59
C PRO A 6 0.31 -29.24 -10.40
N GLY A 7 -0.61 -28.28 -10.24
CA GLY A 7 -0.54 -27.26 -9.19
C GLY A 7 0.32 -26.02 -9.52
N GLN A 8 1.05 -26.01 -10.64
CA GLN A 8 1.92 -24.87 -11.02
C GLN A 8 1.43 -24.12 -12.27
N ASN A 9 0.18 -24.30 -12.65
CA ASN A 9 -0.39 -23.48 -13.71
C ASN A 9 -0.60 -22.04 -13.23
N SER A 10 -0.59 -21.10 -14.17
CA SER A 10 -0.64 -19.67 -13.85
C SER A 10 -1.88 -19.26 -13.07
N LEU A 11 -3.02 -19.94 -13.26
CA LEU A 11 -4.26 -19.62 -12.53
C LEU A 11 -4.18 -20.05 -11.06
N ILE A 12 -3.64 -21.24 -10.78
CA ILE A 12 -3.43 -21.72 -9.40
C ILE A 12 -2.39 -20.84 -8.71
N ILE A 13 -1.26 -20.54 -9.36
CA ILE A 13 -0.25 -19.65 -8.78
C ILE A 13 -0.80 -18.24 -8.51
N LEU A 14 -1.59 -17.67 -9.43
CA LEU A 14 -2.23 -16.38 -9.22
C LEU A 14 -3.24 -16.42 -8.07
N TRP A 15 -4.02 -17.50 -7.97
CA TRP A 15 -4.96 -17.72 -6.88
C TRP A 15 -4.25 -17.83 -5.53
N ASP A 16 -3.18 -18.62 -5.46
CA ASP A 16 -2.39 -18.79 -4.24
C ASP A 16 -1.72 -17.47 -3.85
N LEU A 17 -1.14 -16.74 -4.81
CA LEU A 17 -0.58 -15.40 -4.56
C LEU A 17 -1.62 -14.43 -4.01
N GLN A 18 -2.85 -14.48 -4.51
CA GLN A 18 -3.95 -13.64 -4.03
C GLN A 18 -4.31 -13.96 -2.58
N HIS A 19 -4.25 -15.23 -2.16
CA HIS A 19 -4.60 -15.66 -0.80
C HIS A 19 -3.40 -15.72 0.17
N GLY A 20 -2.25 -15.13 -0.20
CA GLY A 20 -1.07 -15.08 0.67
C GLY A 20 -0.26 -16.40 0.71
N GLY A 21 -0.35 -17.20 -0.35
CA GLY A 21 0.37 -18.47 -0.49
C GLY A 21 -0.11 -19.51 0.52
N SER A 22 0.76 -19.86 1.47
CA SER A 22 0.51 -20.88 2.51
C SER A 22 -0.35 -20.41 3.68
N MET A 23 -0.81 -19.15 3.71
CA MET A 23 -1.85 -18.73 4.64
C MET A 23 -3.18 -19.36 4.24
N HIS A 24 -3.47 -20.54 4.79
CA HIS A 24 -4.80 -21.14 4.72
C HIS A 24 -5.77 -20.32 5.59
N LEU A 25 -6.21 -19.18 5.09
CA LEU A 25 -7.27 -18.40 5.70
C LEU A 25 -8.57 -19.19 5.56
N HIS A 26 -9.02 -19.79 6.66
CA HIS A 26 -10.34 -20.41 6.71
C HIS A 26 -11.42 -19.33 6.54
N TYR A 27 -12.30 -19.50 5.55
CA TYR A 27 -13.46 -18.64 5.35
C TYR A 27 -14.30 -18.62 6.63
N SER A 28 -14.28 -17.49 7.31
CA SER A 28 -15.06 -17.22 8.51
C SER A 28 -15.57 -15.79 8.44
N LEU A 29 -16.72 -15.53 9.07
CA LEU A 29 -17.31 -14.19 9.14
C LEU A 29 -16.35 -13.17 9.78
N THR A 30 -15.48 -13.63 10.68
CA THR A 30 -14.46 -12.80 11.34
C THR A 30 -13.34 -12.42 10.38
N VAL A 31 -12.90 -13.33 9.50
CA VAL A 31 -11.92 -13.03 8.44
C VAL A 31 -12.51 -12.06 7.43
N LEU A 32 -13.73 -12.30 6.95
CA LEU A 32 -14.43 -11.40 6.03
C LEU A 32 -14.61 -9.98 6.62
N ALA A 33 -14.96 -9.89 7.90
CA ALA A 33 -15.06 -8.61 8.57
C ALA A 33 -13.71 -7.89 8.62
N LYS A 34 -12.60 -8.60 8.87
CA LYS A 34 -11.25 -8.03 8.86
C LYS A 34 -10.84 -7.55 7.47
N GLU A 35 -11.10 -8.32 6.42
CA GLU A 35 -10.85 -7.93 5.02
C GLU A 35 -11.55 -6.63 4.65
N LEU A 36 -12.85 -6.54 4.97
CA LEU A 36 -13.66 -5.36 4.71
C LEU A 36 -13.19 -4.16 5.53
N LEU A 37 -12.95 -4.34 6.83
CA LEU A 37 -12.51 -3.25 7.71
C LEU A 37 -11.10 -2.77 7.35
N GLY A 38 -10.14 -3.67 7.08
CA GLY A 38 -8.79 -3.30 6.63
C GLY A 38 -8.80 -2.57 5.28
N THR A 39 -9.74 -2.91 4.40
CA THR A 39 -9.92 -2.19 3.14
C THR A 39 -10.53 -0.80 3.37
N ILE A 40 -11.66 -0.73 4.09
CA ILE A 40 -12.46 0.50 4.25
C ILE A 40 -11.79 1.50 5.20
N GLN A 41 -11.25 1.03 6.32
CA GLN A 41 -10.71 1.87 7.40
C GLN A 41 -9.21 2.12 7.30
N VAL A 42 -8.47 1.41 6.46
CA VAL A 42 -7.02 1.61 6.35
C VAL A 42 -6.63 1.85 4.90
N SER A 43 -6.92 0.90 4.02
CA SER A 43 -6.35 0.89 2.68
C SER A 43 -6.92 1.98 1.77
N ILE A 44 -8.24 2.20 1.75
CA ILE A 44 -8.87 3.27 0.95
C ILE A 44 -8.43 4.66 1.42
N PRO A 45 -8.54 5.03 2.72
CA PRO A 45 -8.09 6.34 3.20
C PRO A 45 -6.63 6.61 2.87
N LEU A 46 -5.75 5.63 3.10
CA LEU A 46 -4.33 5.78 2.84
C LEU A 46 -4.01 5.89 1.34
N ALA A 47 -4.70 5.13 0.49
CA ALA A 47 -4.50 5.18 -0.96
C ALA A 47 -5.08 6.44 -1.61
N THR A 48 -6.09 7.07 -1.00
CA THR A 48 -6.88 8.15 -1.62
C THR A 48 -6.76 9.52 -0.94
N GLY A 49 -6.05 9.61 0.18
CA GLY A 49 -5.51 10.87 0.68
C GLY A 49 -6.07 11.38 2.01
N ASP A 50 -6.30 10.53 3.02
CA ASP A 50 -6.45 11.02 4.40
C ASP A 50 -5.07 11.41 4.99
N PRO A 51 -4.83 12.71 5.28
CA PRO A 51 -3.51 13.19 5.64
C PRO A 51 -3.27 13.29 7.15
N PHE A 52 -4.31 13.12 7.99
CA PHE A 52 -4.22 13.44 9.42
C PHE A 52 -3.93 12.23 10.31
N CYS A 53 -4.19 11.04 9.79
CA CYS A 53 -4.13 9.81 10.55
C CYS A 53 -3.22 8.78 9.85
N PRO A 54 -1.91 9.08 9.73
CA PRO A 54 -0.97 8.16 9.10
C PRO A 54 -0.94 6.84 9.88
N VAL A 55 -1.18 5.74 9.18
CA VAL A 55 -0.99 4.39 9.75
C VAL A 55 0.47 4.00 9.54
N THR A 56 1.31 4.33 10.50
CA THR A 56 2.72 3.91 10.53
C THR A 56 2.84 2.49 11.07
N GLU A 57 2.68 1.50 10.19
CA GLU A 57 2.97 0.08 10.51
C GLU A 57 4.48 -0.20 10.54
N LEU A 58 5.31 0.71 10.02
CA LEU A 58 6.76 0.62 10.00
C LEU A 58 7.39 1.61 10.99
N PRO A 59 8.11 1.14 12.04
CA PRO A 59 8.66 2.00 13.09
C PRO A 59 9.62 3.09 12.61
N PHE A 60 10.29 2.88 11.47
CA PHE A 60 11.24 3.85 10.91
C PHE A 60 10.55 5.01 10.16
N LEU A 61 9.27 4.88 9.82
CA LEU A 61 8.46 5.95 9.22
C LEU A 61 7.82 6.87 10.27
N GLY A 62 8.03 6.58 11.55
CA GLY A 62 7.53 7.37 12.67
C GLY A 62 6.97 6.47 13.79
N PRO A 63 6.82 7.01 15.01
CA PRO A 63 6.25 6.25 16.11
C PRO A 63 4.84 5.75 15.74
N PRO A 64 4.55 4.46 15.96
CA PRO A 64 3.18 3.98 15.87
C PRO A 64 2.41 4.57 17.04
N THR A 65 1.18 5.01 16.78
CA THR A 65 0.18 5.54 17.72
C THR A 65 0.19 7.04 17.97
N SER A 66 -0.89 7.66 17.52
CA SER A 66 -1.38 8.96 18.00
C SER A 66 -2.33 8.71 19.18
N PRO A 67 -2.36 9.56 20.22
CA PRO A 67 -3.36 9.52 21.30
C PRO A 67 -4.82 9.68 20.80
N HIS A 68 -5.02 9.88 19.51
CA HIS A 68 -6.30 10.15 18.84
C HIS A 68 -6.89 8.93 18.11
N ILE A 69 -6.63 7.70 18.57
CA ILE A 69 -7.07 6.44 17.92
C ILE A 69 -8.54 6.48 17.52
N LEU A 70 -9.44 6.91 18.43
CA LEU A 70 -10.87 6.98 18.13
C LEU A 70 -11.18 8.00 17.03
N GLN A 71 -10.56 9.18 17.06
CA GLN A 71 -10.78 10.21 16.04
C GLN A 71 -10.27 9.75 14.68
N CYS A 72 -9.13 9.07 14.64
CA CYS A 72 -8.58 8.50 13.42
C CYS A 72 -9.44 7.37 12.85
N THR A 73 -9.93 6.46 13.70
CA THR A 73 -10.86 5.42 13.25
C THR A 73 -12.14 6.01 12.66
N ILE A 74 -12.68 7.07 13.28
CA ILE A 74 -13.88 7.75 12.76
C ILE A 74 -13.57 8.45 11.44
N ALA A 75 -12.47 9.20 11.35
CA ALA A 75 -12.05 9.91 10.15
C ALA A 75 -11.87 8.93 8.98
N HIS A 76 -11.08 7.89 9.18
CA HIS A 76 -10.82 6.85 8.20
C HIS A 76 -12.10 6.12 7.77
N SER A 77 -12.95 5.74 8.72
CA SER A 77 -14.22 5.10 8.40
C SER A 77 -15.08 6.03 7.55
N SER A 78 -15.22 7.30 7.96
CA SER A 78 -16.03 8.28 7.23
C SER A 78 -15.51 8.51 5.81
N TRP A 79 -14.19 8.55 5.63
CA TRP A 79 -13.54 8.70 4.34
C TRP A 79 -13.76 7.47 3.46
N GLY A 80 -13.47 6.28 3.98
CA GLY A 80 -13.64 5.01 3.27
C GLY A 80 -15.10 4.79 2.82
N PHE A 81 -16.05 4.93 3.73
CA PHE A 81 -17.48 4.81 3.40
C PHE A 81 -17.95 5.92 2.44
N GLY A 82 -17.48 7.16 2.63
CA GLY A 82 -17.80 8.27 1.74
C GLY A 82 -17.29 8.05 0.32
N TYR A 83 -16.06 7.54 0.18
CA TYR A 83 -15.46 7.21 -1.11
C TYR A 83 -16.22 6.08 -1.81
N LEU A 84 -16.59 5.02 -1.08
CA LEU A 84 -17.39 3.92 -1.62
C LEU A 84 -18.79 4.37 -2.05
N LEU A 85 -19.43 5.23 -1.26
CA LEU A 85 -20.73 5.81 -1.61
C LEU A 85 -20.63 6.63 -2.91
N LEU A 86 -19.59 7.46 -3.04
CA LEU A 86 -19.33 8.22 -4.27
C LEU A 86 -19.06 7.30 -5.46
N LEU A 87 -18.30 6.22 -5.28
CA LEU A 87 -18.04 5.22 -6.33
C LEU A 87 -19.35 4.58 -6.81
N VAL A 88 -20.22 4.14 -5.89
CA VAL A 88 -21.53 3.55 -6.22
C VAL A 88 -22.43 4.55 -6.94
N VAL A 89 -22.46 5.82 -6.49
CA VAL A 89 -23.22 6.89 -7.15
C VAL A 89 -22.67 7.15 -8.56
N ALA A 90 -21.34 7.23 -8.73
CA ALA A 90 -20.68 7.45 -10.00
C ALA A 90 -20.95 6.31 -10.99
N LEU A 91 -20.86 5.06 -10.55
CA LEU A 91 -21.21 3.88 -11.32
C LEU A 91 -22.67 3.92 -11.77
N THR A 92 -23.59 4.16 -10.83
CA THR A 92 -25.03 4.19 -11.12
C THR A 92 -25.38 5.27 -12.15
N LEU A 93 -24.88 6.50 -11.96
CA LEU A 93 -25.16 7.61 -12.86
C LEU A 93 -24.51 7.41 -14.24
N THR A 94 -23.28 6.90 -14.30
CA THR A 94 -22.58 6.66 -15.55
C THR A 94 -23.21 5.51 -16.34
N SER A 95 -23.57 4.40 -15.68
CA SER A 95 -24.30 3.28 -16.28
C SER A 95 -25.65 3.72 -16.85
N ARG A 96 -26.41 4.54 -16.11
CA ARG A 96 -27.68 5.09 -16.61
C ARG A 96 -27.46 6.03 -17.80
N ALA A 97 -26.40 6.83 -17.80
CA ALA A 97 -26.06 7.72 -18.91
C ALA A 97 -25.66 6.94 -20.17
N VAL A 98 -24.83 5.90 -20.04
CA VAL A 98 -24.46 4.99 -21.14
C VAL A 98 -25.71 4.30 -21.68
N TYR A 99 -26.53 3.69 -20.82
CA TYR A 99 -27.74 2.97 -21.24
C TYR A 99 -28.72 3.88 -22.00
N ARG A 100 -28.98 5.09 -21.49
CA ARG A 100 -29.89 6.05 -22.14
C ARG A 100 -29.37 6.47 -23.52
N ARG A 101 -28.08 6.82 -23.62
CA ARG A 101 -27.45 7.27 -24.87
C ARG A 101 -27.35 6.14 -25.89
N TRP A 102 -26.96 4.94 -25.45
CA TRP A 102 -26.93 3.76 -26.29
C TRP A 102 -28.33 3.44 -26.86
N ARG A 103 -29.37 3.53 -26.03
CA ARG A 103 -30.77 3.34 -26.49
C ARG A 103 -31.21 4.41 -27.48
N GLN A 104 -30.76 5.66 -27.33
CA GLN A 104 -31.05 6.75 -28.26
C GLN A 104 -30.37 6.54 -29.62
N VAL A 105 -29.07 6.22 -29.62
CA VAL A 105 -28.31 5.94 -30.84
C VAL A 105 -28.89 4.73 -31.58
N ARG A 106 -29.28 3.67 -30.85
CA ARG A 106 -29.89 2.46 -31.44
C ARG A 106 -31.29 2.70 -32.04
N ARG A 107 -31.99 3.76 -31.62
CA ARG A 107 -33.34 4.10 -32.09
C ARG A 107 -33.35 5.07 -33.28
N ARG A 108 -32.24 5.73 -33.58
CA ARG A 108 -32.10 6.66 -34.72
C ARG A 108 -31.37 5.95 -35.86
N ASP A 109 -31.80 6.18 -37.10
CA ASP A 109 -31.13 5.63 -38.29
C ASP A 109 -29.66 6.07 -38.37
N GLU A 110 -28.81 5.15 -38.83
CA GLU A 110 -27.34 5.26 -38.86
C GLU A 110 -26.80 6.50 -39.59
N GLN A 111 -27.59 7.09 -40.50
CA GLN A 111 -27.18 8.18 -41.37
C GLN A 111 -27.18 9.58 -40.71
N GLN A 112 -27.86 9.76 -39.58
CA GLN A 112 -27.96 11.06 -38.88
C GLN A 112 -27.36 11.10 -37.47
N ALA A 113 -26.74 10.01 -37.02
CA ALA A 113 -26.02 9.98 -35.75
C ALA A 113 -24.78 10.88 -35.81
N HIS A 114 -24.98 12.17 -35.53
CA HIS A 114 -23.98 13.22 -35.44
C HIS A 114 -22.71 12.73 -34.72
N SER A 115 -21.54 13.15 -35.22
CA SER A 115 -20.21 12.86 -34.64
C SER A 115 -20.13 13.16 -33.12
N GLU A 116 -20.88 14.18 -32.66
CA GLU A 116 -20.98 14.56 -31.26
C GLU A 116 -21.67 13.52 -30.36
N GLU A 117 -22.70 12.82 -30.85
CA GLU A 117 -23.40 11.79 -30.06
C GLU A 117 -22.49 10.56 -29.87
N ARG A 118 -21.77 10.16 -30.93
CA ARG A 118 -20.77 9.08 -30.86
C ARG A 118 -19.62 9.43 -29.93
N ARG A 119 -19.08 10.65 -30.00
CA ARG A 119 -18.05 11.15 -29.07
C ARG A 119 -18.53 11.13 -27.63
N ASN A 120 -19.76 11.59 -27.39
CA ASN A 120 -20.36 11.60 -26.06
C ASN A 120 -20.62 10.20 -25.49
N LEU A 121 -21.00 9.24 -26.34
CA LEU A 121 -21.14 7.85 -25.95
C LEU A 121 -19.78 7.25 -25.59
N ALA A 122 -18.76 7.46 -26.45
CA ALA A 122 -17.40 7.00 -26.20
C ALA A 122 -16.87 7.50 -24.84
N LEU A 123 -16.99 8.80 -24.54
CA LEU A 123 -16.57 9.36 -23.25
C LEU A 123 -17.30 8.73 -22.05
N CYS A 124 -18.60 8.48 -22.16
CA CYS A 124 -19.36 7.83 -21.10
C CYS A 124 -18.94 6.36 -20.90
N THR A 125 -18.68 5.65 -22.00
CA THR A 125 -18.22 4.25 -21.96
C THR A 125 -16.81 4.16 -21.37
N THR A 126 -15.89 5.04 -21.77
CA THR A 126 -14.53 5.10 -21.18
C THR A 126 -14.59 5.39 -19.68
N ARG A 127 -15.45 6.32 -19.26
CA ARG A 127 -15.65 6.58 -17.82
C ARG A 127 -16.20 5.37 -17.09
N LEU A 128 -17.18 4.66 -17.67
CA LEU A 128 -17.72 3.45 -17.07
C LEU A 128 -16.65 2.36 -16.95
N ALA A 129 -15.84 2.16 -17.99
CA ALA A 129 -14.73 1.22 -17.98
C ALA A 129 -13.72 1.54 -16.87
N LEU A 130 -13.37 2.82 -16.69
CA LEU A 130 -12.48 3.25 -15.61
C LEU A 130 -13.07 2.97 -14.22
N LEU A 131 -14.35 3.27 -14.01
CA LEU A 131 -15.03 2.99 -12.73
C LEU A 131 -15.17 1.48 -12.45
N LEU A 132 -15.45 0.67 -13.48
CA LEU A 132 -15.50 -0.79 -13.36
C LEU A 132 -14.12 -1.37 -13.07
N SER A 133 -13.05 -0.82 -13.67
CA SER A 133 -11.67 -1.20 -13.35
C SER A 133 -11.32 -0.88 -11.90
N ALA A 134 -11.73 0.28 -11.39
CA ALA A 134 -11.53 0.66 -10.00
C ALA A 134 -12.30 -0.27 -9.03
N LEU A 135 -13.55 -0.59 -9.36
CA LEU A 135 -14.35 -1.55 -8.60
C LEU A 135 -13.72 -2.94 -8.60
N LEU A 136 -13.25 -3.42 -9.75
CA LEU A 136 -12.60 -4.72 -9.87
C LEU A 136 -11.32 -4.77 -9.04
N ALA A 137 -10.45 -3.76 -9.15
CA ALA A 137 -9.24 -3.67 -8.35
C ALA A 137 -9.54 -3.68 -6.85
N LEU A 138 -10.56 -2.93 -6.42
CA LEU A 138 -10.99 -2.90 -5.03
C LEU A 138 -11.51 -4.26 -4.55
N VAL A 139 -12.33 -4.94 -5.34
CA VAL A 139 -12.86 -6.28 -5.02
C VAL A 139 -11.71 -7.29 -4.89
N LEU A 140 -10.80 -7.32 -5.87
CA LEU A 140 -9.65 -8.22 -5.84
C LEU A 140 -8.73 -7.95 -4.66
N TYR A 141 -8.51 -6.67 -4.32
CA TYR A 141 -7.75 -6.29 -3.13
C TYR A 141 -8.44 -6.72 -1.84
N THR A 142 -9.74 -6.47 -1.71
CA THR A 142 -10.53 -6.79 -0.51
C THR A 142 -10.48 -8.29 -0.21
N PHE A 143 -10.62 -9.11 -1.24
CA PHE A 143 -10.59 -10.57 -1.13
C PHE A 143 -9.19 -11.13 -1.46
N SER A 144 -8.17 -10.51 -0.86
CA SER A 144 -6.79 -11.00 -0.89
C SER A 144 -6.23 -11.01 0.53
N ALA A 145 -5.02 -11.56 0.72
CA ALA A 145 -4.34 -11.49 2.01
C ALA A 145 -3.90 -10.06 2.40
N ALA A 146 -3.83 -9.13 1.44
CA ALA A 146 -3.33 -7.77 1.63
C ALA A 146 -4.02 -6.97 2.75
N PRO A 147 -5.36 -6.88 2.82
CA PRO A 147 -6.04 -6.13 3.87
C PRO A 147 -5.98 -6.77 5.26
N ILE A 148 -5.59 -8.04 5.37
CA ILE A 148 -5.47 -8.76 6.65
C ILE A 148 -4.05 -8.66 7.20
N ASP A 149 -3.06 -8.91 6.34
CA ASP A 149 -1.66 -8.96 6.75
C ASP A 149 -1.20 -7.54 7.10
N TRP A 150 -1.03 -6.69 6.08
CA TRP A 150 -0.40 -5.37 6.19
C TRP A 150 -1.18 -4.34 5.35
N PRO A 151 -2.40 -3.96 5.76
CA PRO A 151 -3.30 -3.13 4.96
C PRO A 151 -2.71 -1.75 4.64
N GLY A 152 -1.91 -1.17 5.54
CA GLY A 152 -1.23 0.10 5.29
C GLY A 152 -0.18 -0.01 4.18
N VAL A 153 0.72 -0.99 4.27
CA VAL A 153 1.79 -1.16 3.29
C VAL A 153 1.25 -1.62 1.93
N HIS A 154 0.18 -2.42 1.92
CA HIS A 154 -0.43 -2.92 0.70
C HIS A 154 -1.43 -1.96 0.05
N ALA A 155 -1.84 -0.88 0.72
CA ALA A 155 -2.69 0.16 0.14
C ALA A 155 -2.16 0.71 -1.20
N ARG A 156 -0.83 0.67 -1.43
CA ARG A 156 -0.19 1.03 -2.70
C ARG A 156 -0.74 0.28 -3.92
N TYR A 157 -1.28 -0.92 -3.74
CA TYR A 157 -1.90 -1.69 -4.83
C TYR A 157 -3.24 -1.10 -5.29
N LEU A 158 -3.81 -0.18 -4.50
CA LEU A 158 -5.00 0.58 -4.84
C LEU A 158 -4.68 1.91 -5.54
N ILE A 159 -3.45 2.13 -6.04
CA ILE A 159 -3.08 3.36 -6.78
C ILE A 159 -4.03 3.66 -7.96
N GLY A 160 -4.62 2.62 -8.57
CA GLY A 160 -5.64 2.77 -9.61
C GLY A 160 -6.88 3.57 -9.17
N LEU A 161 -7.18 3.60 -7.86
CA LEU A 161 -8.24 4.43 -7.30
C LEU A 161 -7.94 5.92 -7.48
N LEU A 162 -6.68 6.37 -7.31
CA LEU A 162 -6.30 7.76 -7.57
C LEU A 162 -6.52 8.15 -9.03
N ILE A 163 -6.23 7.24 -9.96
CA ILE A 163 -6.47 7.44 -11.40
C ILE A 163 -7.98 7.53 -11.69
N ALA A 164 -8.80 6.75 -10.97
CA ALA A 164 -10.25 6.77 -11.10
C ALA A 164 -10.93 7.92 -10.33
N THR A 165 -10.25 8.56 -9.39
CA THR A 165 -10.81 9.63 -8.53
C THR A 165 -11.50 10.75 -9.32
N PRO A 166 -10.95 11.29 -10.43
CA PRO A 166 -11.66 12.30 -11.22
C PRO A 166 -13.00 11.79 -11.78
N ALA A 167 -13.10 10.51 -12.14
CA ALA A 167 -14.34 9.89 -12.60
C ALA A 167 -15.33 9.65 -11.45
N ILE A 168 -14.83 9.35 -10.24
CA ILE A 168 -15.62 9.15 -9.03
C ILE A 168 -16.19 10.48 -8.53
N PHE A 169 -15.44 11.59 -8.64
CA PHE A 169 -15.87 12.93 -8.23
C PHE A 169 -16.74 13.63 -9.30
N TRP A 170 -16.76 13.12 -10.54
CA TRP A 170 -17.52 13.70 -11.63
C TRP A 170 -19.01 13.96 -11.35
N PRO A 171 -19.77 13.08 -10.63
CA PRO A 171 -21.14 13.37 -10.22
C PRO A 171 -21.29 14.68 -9.44
N LEU A 172 -20.34 15.00 -8.56
CA LEU A 172 -20.34 16.24 -7.79
C LEU A 172 -20.15 17.44 -8.70
N TRP A 173 -19.23 17.36 -9.66
CA TRP A 173 -19.02 18.40 -10.66
C TRP A 173 -20.27 18.65 -11.50
N ARG A 174 -20.97 17.59 -11.94
CA ARG A 174 -22.25 17.74 -12.63
C ARG A 174 -23.35 18.29 -11.73
N GLY A 175 -23.34 17.97 -10.44
CA GLY A 175 -24.26 18.56 -9.46
C GLY A 175 -24.15 20.08 -9.40
N ILE A 176 -22.97 20.63 -9.67
CA ILE A 176 -22.70 22.06 -9.76
C ILE A 176 -23.18 22.62 -11.11
N THR A 177 -22.74 22.02 -12.22
CA THR A 177 -22.90 22.61 -13.56
C THR A 177 -24.25 22.34 -14.24
N ALA A 178 -25.00 21.32 -13.81
CA ALA A 178 -26.24 20.95 -14.49
C ALA A 178 -27.35 22.01 -14.31
N PRO A 179 -28.10 22.33 -15.39
CA PRO A 179 -29.29 23.18 -15.30
C PRO A 179 -30.42 22.42 -14.57
N VAL A 180 -31.06 23.06 -13.59
CA VAL A 180 -32.14 22.49 -12.76
C VAL A 180 -33.08 23.60 -12.28
N PRO A 181 -34.31 23.27 -11.84
CA PRO A 181 -35.27 24.25 -11.31
C PRO A 181 -34.81 24.88 -9.99
N TRP A 182 -35.00 26.21 -9.85
CA TRP A 182 -34.33 27.06 -8.86
C TRP A 182 -34.41 26.60 -7.38
N GLN A 183 -35.51 25.97 -6.95
CA GLN A 183 -35.73 25.57 -5.56
C GLN A 183 -34.87 24.38 -5.09
N THR A 184 -34.54 23.43 -5.98
CA THR A 184 -33.66 22.29 -5.67
C THR A 184 -32.20 22.54 -6.08
N VAL A 185 -31.94 23.65 -6.77
CA VAL A 185 -30.60 24.04 -7.25
C VAL A 185 -29.69 24.43 -6.11
N LEU A 186 -30.18 25.23 -5.16
CA LEU A 186 -29.30 25.89 -4.19
C LEU A 186 -28.67 24.87 -3.22
N VAL A 187 -29.49 24.03 -2.58
CA VAL A 187 -29.01 23.00 -1.63
C VAL A 187 -28.05 22.04 -2.33
N ARG A 188 -28.45 21.49 -3.49
CA ARG A 188 -27.62 20.54 -4.23
C ARG A 188 -26.28 21.15 -4.65
N ARG A 189 -26.28 22.38 -5.18
CA ARG A 189 -25.06 23.07 -5.61
C ARG A 189 -24.15 23.34 -4.43
N ILE A 190 -24.69 23.89 -3.33
CA ILE A 190 -23.93 24.17 -2.11
C ILE A 190 -23.30 22.88 -1.58
N SER A 191 -24.06 21.79 -1.43
CA SER A 191 -23.52 20.51 -0.96
C SER A 191 -22.41 19.97 -1.87
N CYS A 192 -22.56 20.05 -3.19
CA CYS A 192 -21.53 19.58 -4.13
C CYS A 192 -20.27 20.46 -4.08
N VAL A 193 -20.42 21.78 -3.98
CA VAL A 193 -19.30 22.72 -3.84
C VAL A 193 -18.56 22.48 -2.53
N LEU A 194 -19.28 22.37 -1.41
CA LEU A 194 -18.69 22.11 -0.10
C LEU A 194 -17.94 20.78 -0.08
N LEU A 195 -18.51 19.72 -0.66
CA LEU A 195 -17.86 18.41 -0.70
C LEU A 195 -16.61 18.42 -1.59
N LEU A 196 -16.66 19.05 -2.77
CA LEU A 196 -15.48 19.19 -3.63
C LEU A 196 -14.40 20.08 -3.00
N ALA A 197 -14.79 21.16 -2.32
CA ALA A 197 -13.87 22.04 -1.60
C ALA A 197 -13.21 21.30 -0.43
N TYR A 198 -13.97 20.48 0.30
CA TYR A 198 -13.44 19.62 1.37
C TYR A 198 -12.41 18.62 0.81
N LEU A 199 -12.77 17.85 -0.22
CA LEU A 199 -11.88 16.88 -0.86
C LEU A 199 -10.61 17.55 -1.42
N GLY A 200 -10.76 18.69 -2.10
CA GLY A 200 -9.65 19.47 -2.64
C GLY A 200 -8.72 19.99 -1.54
N THR A 201 -9.28 20.49 -0.43
CA THR A 201 -8.51 20.92 0.74
C THR A 201 -7.72 19.76 1.34
N MET A 202 -8.33 18.58 1.48
CA MET A 202 -7.63 17.40 2.02
C MET A 202 -6.47 16.95 1.15
N MET A 203 -6.66 16.92 -0.18
CA MET A 203 -5.57 16.58 -1.11
C MET A 203 -4.42 17.60 -1.03
N LEU A 204 -4.73 18.90 -0.89
CA LEU A 204 -3.73 19.95 -0.75
C LEU A 204 -2.97 19.85 0.57
N LEU A 205 -3.67 19.62 1.69
CA LEU A 205 -3.07 19.43 3.00
C LEU A 205 -2.18 18.18 3.04
N GLY A 206 -2.65 17.05 2.48
CA GLY A 206 -1.85 15.84 2.38
C GLY A 206 -0.58 16.04 1.55
N THR A 207 -0.69 16.77 0.44
CA THR A 207 0.48 17.16 -0.36
C THR A 207 1.45 18.00 0.46
N ALA A 208 0.96 19.00 1.20
CA ALA A 208 1.79 19.86 2.03
C ALA A 208 2.49 19.08 3.16
N PHE A 209 1.81 18.14 3.83
CA PHE A 209 2.43 17.29 4.84
C PHE A 209 3.46 16.34 4.26
N THR A 210 3.17 15.69 3.12
CA THR A 210 4.15 14.83 2.44
C THR A 210 5.41 15.62 2.04
N LEU A 211 5.25 16.86 1.58
CA LEU A 211 6.38 17.74 1.30
C LEU A 211 7.12 18.15 2.58
N GLY A 212 6.39 18.34 3.68
CA GLY A 212 6.95 18.60 5.01
C GLY A 212 7.80 17.44 5.56
N ASP A 213 7.51 16.20 5.15
CA ASP A 213 8.25 15.00 5.58
C ASP A 213 9.58 14.79 4.82
N ILE A 214 9.84 15.57 3.75
CA ILE A 214 11.05 15.42 2.93
C ILE A 214 12.35 15.51 3.76
N PRO A 215 12.56 16.50 4.65
CA PRO A 215 13.79 16.59 5.43
C PRO A 215 13.96 15.39 6.37
N GLY A 216 12.87 14.89 6.97
CA GLY A 216 12.89 13.70 7.82
C GLY A 216 13.29 12.44 7.04
N ALA A 217 12.73 12.27 5.85
CA ALA A 217 13.10 11.18 4.94
C ALA A 217 14.56 11.28 4.47
N GLN A 218 15.03 12.49 4.15
CA GLN A 218 16.43 12.72 3.78
C GLN A 218 17.38 12.40 4.95
N ALA A 219 17.07 12.83 6.17
CA ALA A 219 17.85 12.51 7.36
C ALA A 219 17.87 11.00 7.62
N ALA A 220 16.73 10.30 7.49
CA ALA A 220 16.70 8.84 7.58
C ALA A 220 17.55 8.15 6.51
N ASN A 221 17.55 8.68 5.27
CA ASN A 221 18.40 8.17 4.19
C ASN A 221 19.89 8.37 4.49
N GLN A 222 20.27 9.54 5.02
CA GLN A 222 21.64 9.85 5.42
C GLN A 222 22.12 8.95 6.55
N ARG A 223 21.30 8.73 7.58
CA ARG A 223 21.60 7.79 8.68
C ARG A 223 21.81 6.36 8.18
N GLN A 224 20.99 5.91 7.23
CA GLN A 224 21.18 4.60 6.61
C GLN A 224 22.48 4.52 5.81
N GLN A 225 22.85 5.57 5.08
CA GLN A 225 24.12 5.60 4.36
C GLN A 225 25.30 5.54 5.33
N ALA A 226 25.23 6.29 6.43
CA ALA A 226 26.24 6.25 7.48
C ALA A 226 26.39 4.86 8.11
N LEU A 227 25.28 4.13 8.31
CA LEU A 227 25.32 2.74 8.76
C LEU A 227 26.05 1.84 7.75
N ILE A 228 25.74 1.96 6.46
CA ILE A 228 26.39 1.17 5.40
C ILE A 228 27.90 1.44 5.38
N ASP A 229 28.29 2.71 5.41
CA ASP A 229 29.69 3.12 5.39
C ASP A 229 30.42 2.60 6.64
N HIS A 230 29.77 2.66 7.80
CA HIS A 230 30.31 2.12 9.05
C HIS A 230 30.48 0.60 9.01
N LEU A 231 29.49 -0.15 8.51
CA LEU A 231 29.56 -1.61 8.36
C LEU A 231 30.72 -2.01 7.43
N ILE A 232 30.90 -1.30 6.31
CA ILE A 232 32.04 -1.52 5.40
C ILE A 232 33.35 -1.22 6.13
N GLN A 233 33.42 -0.11 6.88
CA GLN A 233 34.63 0.29 7.60
C GLN A 233 35.07 -0.75 8.65
N ILE A 234 34.13 -1.37 9.34
CA ILE A 234 34.42 -2.42 10.34
C ILE A 234 34.52 -3.83 9.72
N GLY A 235 34.43 -3.95 8.40
CA GLY A 235 34.54 -5.22 7.67
C GLY A 235 33.32 -6.14 7.75
N ALA A 236 32.17 -5.63 8.20
CA ALA A 236 30.92 -6.40 8.31
C ALA A 236 30.22 -6.49 6.94
N THR A 237 30.76 -7.31 6.03
CA THR A 237 30.24 -7.50 4.66
C THR A 237 29.23 -8.63 4.53
N HIS A 238 29.18 -9.57 5.48
CA HIS A 238 28.14 -10.59 5.59
C HIS A 238 27.35 -10.36 6.88
N ILE A 239 26.04 -10.13 6.76
CA ILE A 239 25.23 -9.76 7.92
C ILE A 239 23.92 -10.55 8.02
N TYR A 240 23.51 -10.85 9.24
CA TYR A 240 22.17 -11.26 9.58
C TYR A 240 21.35 -10.08 10.08
N THR A 241 20.16 -9.88 9.51
CA THR A 241 19.27 -8.77 9.90
C THR A 241 17.81 -9.05 9.50
N ASP A 242 16.90 -8.12 9.79
CA ASP A 242 15.50 -8.20 9.39
C ASP A 242 15.31 -7.91 7.88
N TYR A 243 14.13 -8.25 7.36
CA TYR A 243 13.82 -8.14 5.94
C TYR A 243 13.99 -6.71 5.37
N TRP A 244 13.56 -5.68 6.10
CA TRP A 244 13.58 -4.31 5.60
C TRP A 244 14.99 -3.73 5.61
N THR A 245 15.73 -3.98 6.69
CA THR A 245 17.13 -3.59 6.81
C THR A 245 18.00 -4.29 5.76
N CYS A 246 17.82 -5.60 5.58
CA CYS A 246 18.58 -6.40 4.61
C CYS A 246 18.39 -5.89 3.17
N ASN A 247 17.15 -5.83 2.68
CA ASN A 247 16.89 -5.41 1.30
C ASN A 247 17.47 -4.04 0.99
N ARG A 248 17.35 -3.11 1.93
CA ARG A 248 17.84 -1.76 1.74
C ARG A 248 19.36 -1.69 1.76
N ILE A 249 20.03 -2.34 2.73
CA ILE A 249 21.49 -2.33 2.83
C ILE A 249 22.12 -3.01 1.61
N ALA A 250 21.65 -4.20 1.24
CA ALA A 250 22.17 -4.91 0.06
C ALA A 250 22.00 -4.08 -1.22
N PHE A 251 20.82 -3.49 -1.43
CA PHE A 251 20.56 -2.66 -2.61
C PHE A 251 21.40 -1.38 -2.65
N VAL A 252 21.39 -0.58 -1.57
CA VAL A 252 22.09 0.72 -1.54
C VAL A 252 23.61 0.54 -1.52
N SER A 253 24.12 -0.50 -0.87
CA SER A 253 25.55 -0.82 -0.88
C SER A 253 26.05 -1.38 -2.21
N GLN A 254 25.16 -1.63 -3.19
CA GLN A 254 25.47 -2.36 -4.43
C GLN A 254 26.08 -3.73 -4.15
N GLU A 255 25.47 -4.47 -3.21
CA GLU A 255 25.85 -5.83 -2.83
C GLU A 255 27.26 -5.97 -2.25
N ARG A 256 27.92 -4.85 -1.89
CA ARG A 256 29.13 -4.85 -1.06
C ARG A 256 28.88 -5.41 0.35
N ILE A 257 27.63 -5.36 0.80
CA ILE A 257 27.14 -6.07 1.98
C ILE A 257 26.06 -7.05 1.53
N ILE A 258 26.28 -8.34 1.76
CA ILE A 258 25.32 -9.41 1.51
C ILE A 258 24.65 -9.75 2.84
N CYS A 259 23.33 -9.96 2.81
CA CYS A 259 22.56 -10.19 4.01
C CYS A 259 21.69 -11.44 3.95
N GLY A 260 21.65 -12.16 5.08
CA GLY A 260 20.73 -13.24 5.35
C GLY A 260 19.59 -12.73 6.23
N VAL A 261 18.37 -12.81 5.72
CA VAL A 261 17.18 -12.39 6.48
C VAL A 261 16.81 -13.47 7.48
N ILE A 262 16.65 -13.06 8.74
CA ILE A 262 16.19 -13.91 9.84
C ILE A 262 14.98 -13.32 10.58
N ASN A 263 14.14 -14.19 11.14
CA ASN A 263 12.95 -13.82 11.92
C ASN A 263 13.23 -13.76 13.44
N GLY A 264 12.16 -13.52 14.23
CA GLY A 264 12.16 -13.45 15.70
C GLY A 264 12.87 -14.59 16.42
N ASP A 265 12.78 -15.77 15.81
CA ASP A 265 13.30 -17.03 16.34
C ASP A 265 14.69 -17.37 15.75
N MET A 266 15.34 -16.40 15.10
CA MET A 266 16.65 -16.52 14.45
C MET A 266 16.66 -17.57 13.32
N GLN A 267 15.52 -17.83 12.69
CA GLN A 267 15.37 -18.74 11.56
C GLN A 267 15.38 -17.98 10.23
N PRO A 268 15.91 -18.57 9.14
CA PRO A 268 15.84 -17.99 7.82
C PRO A 268 14.40 -17.60 7.45
N SER A 269 14.22 -16.41 6.88
CA SER A 269 12.90 -15.89 6.53
C SER A 269 13.00 -14.94 5.34
N HIS A 270 12.04 -14.89 4.44
CA HIS A 270 11.98 -13.89 3.34
C HIS A 270 13.28 -13.67 2.53
N ASN A 271 14.14 -14.70 2.40
CA ASN A 271 15.35 -14.65 1.57
C ASN A 271 14.99 -14.76 0.08
N ARG A 272 14.80 -13.61 -0.57
CA ARG A 272 14.30 -13.54 -1.96
C ARG A 272 15.36 -13.77 -3.02
N THR A 273 16.61 -13.40 -2.73
CA THR A 273 17.74 -13.61 -3.63
C THR A 273 18.39 -14.97 -3.34
N PRO A 274 18.35 -15.92 -4.29
CA PRO A 274 18.97 -17.24 -4.09
C PRO A 274 20.45 -17.12 -3.72
N GLY A 275 20.92 -17.96 -2.80
CA GLY A 275 22.33 -18.03 -2.39
C GLY A 275 22.77 -16.99 -1.35
N TYR A 276 22.05 -15.89 -1.13
CA TYR A 276 22.48 -14.86 -0.16
C TYR A 276 22.55 -15.40 1.27
N TYR A 277 21.51 -16.13 1.68
CA TYR A 277 21.50 -16.74 3.00
C TYR A 277 22.63 -17.76 3.15
N ASP A 278 22.88 -18.57 2.11
CA ASP A 278 23.91 -19.61 2.14
C ASP A 278 25.30 -18.99 2.31
N ILE A 279 25.62 -17.92 1.58
CA ILE A 279 26.87 -17.16 1.69
C ILE A 279 27.06 -16.64 3.12
N VAL A 280 26.04 -15.98 3.68
CA VAL A 280 26.11 -15.42 5.05
C VAL A 280 26.19 -16.54 6.10
N SER A 281 25.56 -17.68 5.85
CA SER A 281 25.62 -18.85 6.75
C SER A 281 26.94 -19.60 6.73
N ALA A 282 27.65 -19.53 5.61
CA ALA A 282 28.98 -20.10 5.47
C ALA A 282 30.08 -19.22 6.07
N ASP A 283 29.82 -17.93 6.33
CA ASP A 283 30.79 -17.01 6.93
C ASP A 283 30.78 -17.10 8.47
N PRO A 284 31.84 -17.65 9.11
CA PRO A 284 31.94 -17.72 10.57
C PRO A 284 32.08 -16.34 11.25
N HIS A 285 32.37 -15.28 10.47
CA HIS A 285 32.51 -13.91 10.95
C HIS A 285 31.31 -13.03 10.63
N ALA A 286 30.21 -13.61 10.12
CA ALA A 286 28.99 -12.87 9.83
C ALA A 286 28.49 -12.07 11.05
N ALA A 287 28.18 -10.79 10.84
CA ALA A 287 27.72 -9.91 11.91
C ALA A 287 26.19 -9.98 12.07
N TYR A 288 25.68 -9.71 13.27
CA TYR A 288 24.25 -9.50 13.49
C TYR A 288 23.96 -8.00 13.59
N VAL A 289 23.07 -7.47 12.75
CA VAL A 289 22.77 -6.03 12.69
C VAL A 289 21.27 -5.84 12.89
N PHE A 290 20.85 -5.16 13.95
CA PHE A 290 19.43 -4.93 14.24
C PHE A 290 19.19 -3.53 14.77
N THR A 291 18.00 -2.99 14.55
CA THR A 291 17.58 -1.77 15.23
C THR A 291 17.50 -1.99 16.74
N SER A 292 17.66 -0.93 17.54
CA SER A 292 17.63 -0.95 19.01
C SER A 292 16.31 -1.46 19.60
N ASN A 293 15.25 -1.52 18.80
CA ASN A 293 13.93 -1.99 19.17
C ASN A 293 13.67 -3.43 18.66
N GLY A 294 14.68 -4.05 18.04
CA GLY A 294 14.61 -5.36 17.39
C GLY A 294 14.84 -6.53 18.34
N GLN A 295 15.18 -7.68 17.75
CA GLN A 295 15.23 -9.01 18.38
C GLN A 295 16.48 -9.25 19.26
N ILE A 296 16.85 -8.23 20.04
CA ILE A 296 18.09 -8.22 20.83
C ILE A 296 18.20 -9.40 21.80
N PRO A 297 17.14 -9.82 22.53
CA PRO A 297 17.28 -10.94 23.47
C PRO A 297 17.62 -12.27 22.80
N ALA A 298 17.07 -12.53 21.61
CA ALA A 298 17.33 -13.76 20.86
C ALA A 298 18.76 -13.77 20.29
N VAL A 299 19.21 -12.62 19.76
CA VAL A 299 20.56 -12.44 19.23
C VAL A 299 21.60 -12.58 20.34
N VAL A 300 21.40 -11.91 21.49
CA VAL A 300 22.32 -11.99 22.64
C VAL A 300 22.46 -13.43 23.13
N ARG A 301 21.35 -14.17 23.24
CA ARG A 301 21.40 -15.59 23.60
C ARG A 301 22.20 -16.42 22.59
N LYS A 302 21.95 -16.23 21.29
CA LYS A 302 22.65 -16.96 20.22
C LYS A 302 24.15 -16.65 20.21
N VAL A 303 24.51 -15.38 20.27
CA VAL A 303 25.90 -14.91 20.33
C VAL A 303 26.63 -15.43 21.56
N THR A 304 25.97 -15.46 22.73
CA THR A 304 26.56 -16.00 23.97
C THR A 304 26.77 -17.52 23.89
N GLN A 305 25.88 -18.24 23.20
CA GLN A 305 25.95 -19.70 23.01
C GLN A 305 26.91 -20.12 21.90
N ALA A 306 27.29 -19.23 20.98
CA ALA A 306 28.12 -19.54 19.83
C ALA A 306 29.57 -19.92 20.17
N GLY A 307 30.04 -19.63 21.39
CA GLY A 307 31.41 -19.92 21.83
C GLY A 307 32.49 -19.00 21.23
N THR A 308 32.17 -18.28 20.15
CA THR A 308 33.02 -17.23 19.56
C THR A 308 32.80 -15.88 20.26
N PRO A 309 33.86 -15.14 20.61
CA PRO A 309 33.69 -13.81 21.20
C PRO A 309 33.15 -12.81 20.18
N TYR A 310 32.02 -12.17 20.48
CA TYR A 310 31.48 -11.07 19.69
C TYR A 310 31.73 -9.73 20.38
N GLN A 311 31.99 -8.69 19.59
CA GLN A 311 32.01 -7.31 20.02
C GLN A 311 30.69 -6.63 19.66
N ARG A 312 30.09 -5.97 20.64
CA ARG A 312 28.90 -5.14 20.44
C ARG A 312 29.32 -3.71 20.08
N TYR A 313 28.69 -3.17 19.04
CA TYR A 313 28.73 -1.76 18.68
C TYR A 313 27.30 -1.23 18.68
N ASP A 314 27.12 -0.02 19.19
CA ASP A 314 25.87 0.73 19.06
C ASP A 314 26.13 1.91 18.11
N PHE A 315 25.41 1.95 16.99
CA PHE A 315 25.60 2.95 15.94
C PHE A 315 24.25 3.47 15.47
N ASP A 316 23.96 4.74 15.78
CA ASP A 316 22.81 5.49 15.25
C ASP A 316 21.45 4.74 15.30
N GLY A 317 21.17 4.10 16.45
CA GLY A 317 19.95 3.32 16.66
C GLY A 317 20.01 1.87 16.18
N TYR A 318 21.16 1.41 15.70
CA TYR A 318 21.45 0.00 15.42
C TYR A 318 22.40 -0.59 16.45
N ILE A 319 22.22 -1.88 16.70
CA ILE A 319 23.10 -2.72 17.50
C ILE A 319 23.72 -3.75 16.57
N ILE A 320 25.04 -3.78 16.58
CA ILE A 320 25.86 -4.63 15.73
C ILE A 320 26.64 -5.58 16.63
N PHE A 321 26.51 -6.88 16.40
CA PHE A 321 27.36 -7.90 17.01
C PHE A 321 28.31 -8.41 15.93
N LEU A 322 29.59 -8.07 16.05
CA LEU A 322 30.65 -8.49 15.14
C LEU A 322 31.49 -9.59 15.78
N SER A 323 31.69 -10.70 15.09
CA SER A 323 32.56 -11.79 15.56
C SER A 323 34.01 -11.29 15.61
N LYS A 324 34.72 -11.48 16.72
CA LYS A 324 36.15 -11.19 16.80
C LYS A 324 36.91 -12.31 16.11
N SER A 325 37.76 -11.95 15.14
CA SER A 325 38.77 -12.83 14.55
C SER A 325 39.79 -13.29 15.58
#